data_AF-A0AAN8WKT6-F1
#
_entry.id   AF-A0AAN8WKT6-F1
#
_cell.length_a   1.000
_cell.length_b   1.000
_cell.length_c   1.000
_cell.angle_alpha   90.00
_cell.angle_beta   90.00
_cell.angle_gamma   90.00
#
_symmetry.space_group_name_H-M   'P 1'
#
loop_
_entity.id
_entity.type
_entity.pdbx_description
1 polymer ?
#
loop_
_entity_poly.entity_id
_entity_poly.type
_entity_poly.pdbx_seq_one_letter_code
_entity_poly.pdbx_strand_id
1 'polypeptide(L)'
;MYGDRRFVAPMDESVTFHSRDSAHGKHVYFYELQHRGLASFGDLYNLSFGEHWISHGDDLQYLFNDLSYYPPLQRKDDLMVSKIMLTLWSNFAATGNPTPNQSLGFRWAPVNGSCLHYLGITTSPNMQPYVRTH
;
A
#
# COMPACT_ATOMS: atom_id res chain seq x y z
N MET A 1 -8.19 -15.22 6.54
CA MET A 1 -7.49 -16.47 6.94
C MET A 1 -6.21 -16.75 6.15
N TYR A 2 -6.20 -16.79 4.80
CA TYR A 2 -4.95 -16.99 4.03
C TYR A 2 -4.06 -15.74 3.91
N GLY A 3 -4.67 -14.55 3.74
CA GLY A 3 -3.93 -13.27 3.75
C GLY A 3 -3.26 -12.99 5.09
N ASP A 4 -4.00 -13.24 6.18
CA ASP A 4 -3.54 -12.97 7.55
C ASP A 4 -2.27 -13.73 7.91
N ARG A 5 -2.24 -15.03 7.58
CA ARG A 5 -1.10 -15.90 7.95
C ARG A 5 0.13 -15.69 7.07
N ARG A 6 -0.04 -15.39 5.78
CA ARG A 6 1.10 -15.30 4.84
C ARG A 6 1.70 -13.90 4.74
N PHE A 7 0.92 -12.86 5.03
CA PHE A 7 1.36 -11.48 4.86
C PHE A 7 1.19 -10.66 6.13
N VAL A 8 0.03 -10.72 6.80
CA VAL A 8 -0.27 -9.81 7.91
C VAL A 8 0.59 -10.09 9.15
N ALA A 9 0.66 -11.34 9.61
CA ALA A 9 1.48 -11.72 10.77
C ALA A 9 2.99 -11.43 10.60
N PRO A 10 3.65 -11.86 9.51
CA PRO A 10 5.07 -11.52 9.31
C PRO A 10 5.30 -10.03 9.06
N MET A 11 4.32 -9.31 8.47
CA MET A 11 4.42 -7.84 8.36
C MET A 11 4.35 -7.17 9.73
N ASP A 12 3.48 -7.62 10.64
CA ASP A 12 3.39 -7.07 12.00
C ASP A 12 4.71 -7.22 12.77
N GLU A 13 5.32 -8.41 12.72
CA GLU A 13 6.63 -8.66 13.34
C GLU A 13 7.72 -7.78 12.72
N SER A 14 7.78 -7.70 11.38
CA SER A 14 8.79 -6.93 10.66
C SER A 14 8.68 -5.44 10.96
N VAL A 15 7.46 -4.89 10.91
CA VAL A 15 7.17 -3.49 11.22
C VAL A 15 7.52 -3.20 12.68
N THR A 16 7.09 -4.05 13.61
CA THR A 16 7.40 -3.90 15.04
C THR A 16 8.91 -3.89 15.26
N PHE A 17 9.65 -4.82 14.66
CA PHE A 17 11.09 -4.93 14.83
C PHE A 17 11.83 -3.73 14.23
N HIS A 18 11.55 -3.37 12.97
CA HIS A 18 12.21 -2.25 12.31
C HIS A 18 11.85 -0.89 12.92
N SER A 19 10.65 -0.73 13.49
CA SER A 19 10.25 0.51 14.17
C SER A 19 11.11 0.83 15.39
N ARG A 20 11.80 -0.16 15.98
CA ARG A 20 12.72 0.04 17.12
C ARG A 20 13.94 0.89 16.74
N ASP A 21 14.31 0.87 15.46
CA ASP A 21 15.42 1.68 14.95
C ASP A 21 15.00 3.12 14.60
N SER A 22 13.75 3.51 14.86
CA SER A 22 13.28 4.89 14.65
C SER A 22 14.10 5.93 15.41
N ALA A 23 14.60 5.58 16.59
CA ALA A 23 15.53 6.42 17.36
C ALA A 23 16.87 6.66 16.65
N HIS A 24 17.25 5.81 15.69
CA HIS A 24 18.45 5.92 14.87
C HIS A 24 18.16 6.54 13.48
N GLY A 25 17.01 7.20 13.31
CA GLY A 25 16.62 7.85 12.06
C GLY A 25 16.13 6.89 10.97
N LYS A 26 15.88 5.61 11.30
CA LYS A 26 15.30 4.65 10.35
C LYS A 26 13.79 4.60 10.51
N HIS A 27 13.08 5.14 9.53
CA HIS A 27 11.63 5.22 9.57
C HIS A 27 10.97 4.10 8.77
N VAL A 28 9.95 3.48 9.36
CA VAL A 28 9.13 2.45 8.71
C VAL A 28 7.80 3.06 8.31
N TYR A 29 7.40 2.84 7.07
CA TYR A 29 6.11 3.28 6.53
C TYR A 29 5.32 2.05 6.11
N PHE A 30 4.09 1.95 6.60
CA PHE A 30 3.22 0.80 6.37
C PHE A 30 1.97 1.25 5.58
N TYR A 31 1.56 0.48 4.58
CA TYR A 31 0.38 0.76 3.77
C TYR A 31 -0.45 -0.49 3.53
N GLU A 32 -1.73 -0.26 3.22
CA GLU A 32 -2.64 -1.27 2.70
C GLU A 32 -3.26 -0.73 1.40
N LEU A 33 -3.18 -1.50 0.31
CA LEU A 33 -3.90 -1.15 -0.90
C LEU A 33 -5.39 -1.43 -0.69
N GLN A 34 -6.21 -0.38 -0.71
CA GLN A 34 -7.66 -0.46 -0.55
C GLN A 34 -8.41 -0.02 -1.83
N HIS A 35 -7.66 0.29 -2.89
CA HIS A 35 -8.21 0.59 -4.22
C HIS A 35 -8.21 -0.66 -5.11
N ARG A 36 -9.41 -1.15 -5.43
CA ARG A 36 -9.58 -2.17 -6.45
C ARG A 36 -9.62 -1.54 -7.83
N GLY A 37 -8.63 -1.83 -8.66
CA GLY A 37 -8.51 -1.36 -10.04
C GLY A 37 -9.57 -1.97 -10.96
N LEU A 38 -9.62 -1.50 -12.22
CA LEU A 38 -10.44 -2.15 -13.25
C LEU A 38 -10.00 -3.59 -13.51
N ALA A 39 -8.70 -3.86 -13.39
CA ALA A 39 -8.12 -5.18 -13.58
C ALA A 39 -7.49 -5.69 -12.27
N SER A 40 -7.50 -7.01 -12.13
CA SER A 40 -6.89 -7.74 -11.03
C SER A 40 -6.15 -8.96 -11.50
N PHE A 41 -5.11 -9.33 -10.78
CA PHE A 41 -4.50 -10.65 -10.93
C PHE A 41 -5.51 -11.78 -10.67
N GLY A 42 -6.45 -11.56 -9.74
CA GLY A 42 -7.49 -12.54 -9.40
C GLY A 42 -8.43 -12.86 -10.56
N ASP A 43 -8.63 -11.92 -11.49
CA ASP A 43 -9.57 -12.07 -12.61
C ASP A 43 -9.10 -13.17 -13.59
N LEU A 44 -7.80 -13.48 -13.61
CA LEU A 44 -7.22 -14.57 -14.42
C LEU A 44 -7.81 -15.95 -14.09
N TYR A 45 -8.33 -16.12 -12.87
CA TYR A 45 -8.88 -17.39 -12.41
C TYR A 45 -10.38 -17.54 -12.71
N ASN A 46 -11.03 -16.51 -13.26
CA ASN A 46 -12.44 -16.48 -13.65
C ASN A 46 -13.38 -17.09 -12.59
N LEU A 47 -13.16 -16.72 -11.33
CA LEU A 47 -13.92 -17.20 -10.18
C LEU A 47 -15.16 -16.32 -9.98
N SER A 48 -16.31 -16.92 -9.72
CA SER A 48 -17.58 -16.22 -9.45
C SER A 48 -17.64 -15.58 -8.05
N PHE A 49 -16.60 -15.74 -7.25
CA PHE A 49 -16.48 -15.16 -5.91
C PHE A 49 -15.25 -14.26 -5.85
N GLY A 50 -15.33 -13.22 -5.04
CA GLY A 50 -14.19 -12.32 -4.83
C GLY A 50 -13.95 -11.33 -5.98
N GLU A 51 -14.93 -11.12 -6.87
CA GLU A 51 -14.86 -10.12 -7.95
C GLU A 51 -14.52 -8.70 -7.44
N HIS A 52 -14.73 -8.43 -6.16
CA HIS A 52 -14.52 -7.14 -5.51
C HIS A 52 -13.27 -7.13 -4.61
N TRP A 53 -12.51 -8.22 -4.58
CA TRP A 53 -11.33 -8.37 -3.74
C TRP A 53 -10.10 -7.78 -4.41
N ILE A 54 -9.21 -7.22 -3.60
CA ILE A 54 -7.90 -6.75 -4.07
C ILE A 54 -6.96 -7.94 -3.95
N SER A 55 -6.46 -8.41 -5.09
CA SER A 55 -5.62 -9.60 -5.16
C SER A 55 -4.16 -9.28 -4.91
N HIS A 56 -3.41 -10.30 -4.52
CA HIS A 56 -1.96 -10.17 -4.39
C HIS A 56 -1.34 -9.74 -5.73
N GLY A 57 -0.49 -8.70 -5.68
CA GLY A 57 0.18 -8.13 -6.84
C GLY A 57 -0.64 -7.07 -7.60
N ASP A 58 -1.88 -6.77 -7.19
CA ASP A 58 -2.71 -5.74 -7.82
C ASP A 58 -2.11 -4.33 -7.70
N ASP A 59 -1.20 -4.11 -6.75
CA ASP A 59 -0.46 -2.86 -6.56
C ASP A 59 0.54 -2.57 -7.67
N LEU A 60 1.08 -3.61 -8.32
CA LEU A 60 2.11 -3.49 -9.35
C LEU A 60 1.61 -2.71 -10.58
N GLN A 61 0.32 -2.84 -10.92
CA GLN A 61 -0.28 -2.13 -12.06
C GLN A 61 -0.23 -0.60 -11.91
N TYR A 62 -0.10 -0.10 -10.67
CA TYR A 62 -0.03 1.33 -10.38
C TYR A 62 1.40 1.88 -10.38
N LEU A 63 2.41 1.00 -10.33
CA LEU A 63 3.83 1.35 -10.27
C LEU A 63 4.55 1.15 -11.60
N PHE A 64 4.15 0.16 -12.39
CA PHE A 64 4.86 -0.23 -13.60
C PHE A 64 3.89 -0.26 -14.78
N ASN A 65 4.35 0.29 -15.91
CA ASN A 65 3.67 0.13 -17.18
C ASN A 65 4.08 -1.20 -17.81
N ASP A 66 3.22 -1.71 -18.70
CA ASP A 66 3.51 -2.87 -19.57
C ASP A 66 3.81 -4.18 -18.83
N LEU A 67 3.10 -4.42 -17.73
CA LEU A 67 3.07 -5.74 -17.10
C LEU A 67 2.16 -6.64 -17.94
N SER A 68 2.68 -7.77 -18.42
CA SER A 68 1.98 -8.68 -19.35
C SER A 68 0.59 -9.16 -18.87
N TYR A 69 0.31 -9.04 -17.58
CA TYR A 69 -0.95 -9.46 -16.97
C TYR A 69 -1.93 -8.32 -16.68
N TYR A 70 -1.49 -7.06 -16.77
CA TYR A 70 -2.32 -5.89 -16.49
C TYR A 70 -2.54 -5.08 -17.76
N PRO A 71 -3.81 -4.86 -18.18
CA PRO A 71 -4.10 -3.94 -19.25
C PRO A 71 -3.70 -2.51 -18.85
N PRO A 72 -3.47 -1.61 -19.83
CA PRO A 72 -3.23 -0.20 -19.53
C PRO A 72 -4.36 0.40 -18.69
N LEU A 73 -4.01 1.25 -17.73
CA LEU A 73 -4.99 1.91 -16.86
C LEU A 73 -5.88 2.86 -17.68
N GLN A 74 -7.19 2.70 -17.57
CA GLN A 74 -8.18 3.51 -18.30
C GLN A 74 -9.05 4.37 -17.38
N ARG A 75 -9.33 3.89 -16.17
CA ARG A 75 -10.20 4.59 -15.23
C ARG A 75 -9.46 5.76 -14.59
N LYS A 76 -10.14 6.90 -14.46
CA LYS A 76 -9.59 8.12 -13.82
C LYS A 76 -9.07 7.84 -12.41
N ASP A 77 -9.80 7.04 -11.65
CA ASP A 77 -9.43 6.67 -10.28
C ASP A 77 -8.15 5.83 -10.24
N ASP A 78 -7.98 4.90 -11.18
CA ASP A 78 -6.77 4.05 -11.29
C ASP A 78 -5.55 4.90 -11.65
N LEU A 79 -5.72 5.83 -12.59
CA LEU A 79 -4.70 6.80 -12.97
C LEU A 79 -4.34 7.72 -11.81
N MET A 80 -5.32 8.10 -10.98
CA MET A 80 -5.09 8.90 -9.78
C MET A 80 -4.29 8.12 -8.73
N VAL A 81 -4.67 6.87 -8.46
CA VAL A 81 -3.95 5.99 -7.53
C VAL A 81 -2.54 5.69 -8.03
N SER A 82 -2.35 5.48 -9.33
CA SER A 82 -1.00 5.34 -9.93
C SER A 82 -0.14 6.59 -9.70
N LYS A 83 -0.69 7.79 -9.93
CA LYS A 83 0.04 9.05 -9.63
C LYS A 83 0.42 9.15 -8.15
N ILE A 84 -0.49 8.79 -7.25
CA ILE A 84 -0.23 8.80 -5.80
C ILE A 84 0.89 7.80 -5.47
N MET A 85 0.76 6.55 -5.90
CA MET A 85 1.75 5.48 -5.67
C MET A 85 3.14 5.87 -6.19
N LEU A 86 3.24 6.33 -7.44
CA LEU A 86 4.50 6.77 -8.02
C LEU A 86 5.13 7.94 -7.25
N THR A 87 4.32 8.89 -6.80
CA THR A 87 4.81 10.03 -6.00
C THR A 87 5.34 9.56 -4.64
N LEU A 88 4.61 8.69 -3.95
CA LEU A 88 5.01 8.15 -2.65
C LEU A 88 6.33 7.36 -2.76
N TRP A 89 6.44 6.46 -3.73
CA TRP A 89 7.63 5.63 -3.94
C TRP A 89 8.85 6.45 -4.39
N SER A 90 8.67 7.40 -5.32
CA SER A 90 9.76 8.26 -5.78
C SER A 90 10.27 9.19 -4.66
N ASN A 91 9.38 9.78 -3.86
CA ASN A 91 9.75 10.58 -2.70
C ASN A 91 10.51 9.76 -1.65
N PHE A 92 10.04 8.54 -1.35
CA PHE A 92 10.71 7.65 -0.43
C PHE A 92 12.12 7.28 -0.91
N ALA A 93 12.27 6.93 -2.19
CA ALA A 93 13.58 6.64 -2.77
C ALA A 93 14.53 7.85 -2.72
N ALA A 94 14.02 9.05 -2.94
CA ALA A 94 14.82 10.28 -2.95
C ALA A 94 15.19 10.80 -1.55
N THR A 95 14.32 10.61 -0.55
CA THR A 95 14.41 11.34 0.73
C THR A 95 14.28 10.46 1.98
N GLY A 96 13.86 9.21 1.85
CA GLY A 96 13.48 8.36 2.97
C GLY A 96 12.12 8.72 3.61
N ASN A 97 11.40 9.71 3.07
CA ASN A 97 10.05 10.10 3.50
C ASN A 97 9.09 10.10 2.30
N PRO A 98 7.99 9.31 2.28
CA PRO A 98 7.05 9.27 1.16
C PRO A 98 6.27 10.57 0.95
N THR A 99 6.10 11.38 2.01
CA THR A 99 5.43 12.69 1.98
C THR A 99 6.33 13.76 2.59
N PRO A 100 7.45 14.13 1.93
CA PRO A 100 8.42 15.09 2.47
C PRO A 100 7.89 16.53 2.42
N ASN A 101 6.84 16.77 1.63
CA ASN A 101 6.12 18.04 1.51
C ASN A 101 4.60 17.78 1.46
N GLN A 102 3.80 18.85 1.39
CA GLN A 102 2.32 18.76 1.39
C GLN A 102 1.71 18.58 -0.02
N SER A 103 2.49 18.22 -1.05
CA SER A 103 2.00 18.15 -2.44
C SER A 103 0.85 17.17 -2.67
N LEU A 104 0.79 16.10 -1.87
CA LEU A 104 -0.28 15.10 -1.94
C LEU A 104 -1.52 15.45 -1.09
N GLY A 105 -1.48 16.55 -0.33
CA GLY A 105 -2.60 16.97 0.54
C GLY A 105 -2.79 16.14 1.81
N PHE A 106 -1.92 15.16 2.07
CA PHE A 106 -1.90 14.38 3.31
C PHE A 106 -0.46 14.09 3.74
N ARG A 107 -0.29 13.60 4.98
CA ARG A 107 0.99 13.17 5.53
C ARG A 107 0.94 11.69 5.87
N TRP A 108 1.88 10.92 5.33
CA TRP A 108 2.09 9.53 5.73
C TRP A 108 3.04 9.51 6.92
N ALA A 109 2.50 9.28 8.11
CA ALA A 109 3.31 9.20 9.32
C ALA A 109 4.06 7.86 9.36
N PRO A 110 5.33 7.85 9.81
CA PRO A 110 6.04 6.61 10.07
C PRO A 110 5.49 5.92 11.31
N VAL A 111 5.55 4.60 11.31
CA VAL A 111 5.10 3.77 12.43
C VAL A 111 5.89 4.12 13.69
N ASN A 112 5.17 4.25 14.82
CA ASN A 112 5.76 4.44 16.15
C ASN A 112 5.42 3.26 17.06
N GLY A 113 6.33 2.93 17.98
CA GLY A 113 6.37 1.64 18.67
C GLY A 113 5.16 1.26 19.54
N SER A 114 4.22 2.18 19.81
CA SER A 114 3.02 1.91 20.61
C SER A 114 1.73 1.84 19.79
N CYS A 115 1.65 2.50 18.63
CA CYS A 115 0.46 2.54 17.80
C CYS A 115 0.82 2.26 16.34
N LEU A 116 0.63 1.00 15.93
CA LEU A 116 0.70 0.63 14.53
C LEU A 116 -0.41 1.34 13.77
N HIS A 117 -0.03 1.98 12.68
CA HIS A 117 -0.93 2.64 11.76
C HIS A 117 -0.40 2.42 10.35
N TYR A 118 -1.30 2.45 9.39
CA TYR A 118 -0.94 2.32 7.99
C TYR A 118 -1.67 3.36 7.15
N LEU A 119 -1.15 3.61 5.96
CA LEU A 119 -1.83 4.39 4.95
C LEU A 119 -2.76 3.48 4.15
N GLY A 120 -4.07 3.68 4.26
CA GLY A 120 -5.05 3.08 3.36
C GLY A 120 -4.98 3.79 2.01
N ILE A 121 -4.50 3.09 0.98
CA ILE A 121 -4.32 3.67 -0.35
C ILE A 121 -5.62 3.54 -1.14
N THR A 122 -6.27 4.68 -1.34
CA THR A 122 -7.44 4.89 -2.20
C THR A 122 -7.20 6.13 -3.07
N THR A 123 -8.22 6.62 -3.79
CA THR A 123 -8.17 7.94 -4.44
C THR A 123 -8.07 9.09 -3.44
N SER A 124 -8.38 8.86 -2.16
CA SER A 124 -8.21 9.80 -1.04
C SER A 124 -7.53 9.08 0.13
N PRO A 125 -6.19 8.93 0.09
CA PRO A 125 -5.47 8.16 1.09
C PRO A 125 -5.65 8.70 2.51
N ASN A 126 -5.77 7.80 3.48
CA ASN A 126 -5.95 8.16 4.88
C ASN A 126 -5.15 7.26 5.82
N MET A 127 -4.73 7.83 6.95
CA MET A 127 -4.07 7.05 8.01
C MET A 127 -5.12 6.30 8.82
N GLN A 128 -4.93 4.99 8.99
CA GLN A 128 -5.84 4.10 9.69
C GLN A 128 -5.11 3.38 10.84
N PRO A 129 -5.78 3.15 11.99
CA PRO A 129 -5.21 2.36 13.07
C PRO A 129 -5.11 0.89 12.65
N TYR A 130 -3.98 0.26 12.96
CA TYR A 130 -3.82 -1.17 12.79
C TYR A 130 -4.14 -1.89 14.09
N VAL A 131 -5.20 -2.70 14.09
CA VAL A 131 -5.58 -3.53 15.24
C VAL A 131 -5.06 -4.94 15.01
N ARG A 132 -4.16 -5.41 15.90
CA ARG A 132 -3.73 -6.81 15.88
C ARG A 132 -4.93 -7.69 16.23
N THR A 133 -5.40 -8.48 15.29
CA THR A 133 -6.35 -9.56 15.57
C THR A 133 -5.57 -10.72 16.18
N HIS A 134 -5.84 -11.02 17.45
CA HIS A 134 -5.28 -12.16 18.18
C HIS A 134 -5.88 -13.50 17.73
#